data_AF-A0A8H2PIT8-F1
#
_entry.id   AF-A0A8H2PIT8-F1
#
_cell.length_a   1.000
_cell.length_b   1.000
_cell.length_c   1.000
_cell.angle_alpha   90.00
_cell.angle_beta   90.00
_cell.angle_gamma   90.00
#
_symmetry.space_group_name_H-M   'P 1'
#
loop_
_entity.id
_entity.type
_entity.pdbx_description
1 polymer ?
#
loop_
_entity_poly.entity_id
_entity_poly.type
_entity_poly.pdbx_seq_one_letter_code
_entity_poly.pdbx_strand_id
1 'polypeptide(L)'
;MSQPPAGQAQTPAWGQPAAPQTGGWGQAPSAPTGAPQGWGTPPAAPGAGQGWPGAPAGGYGAQPFVTPPKKNKVPLIIAAIVVVLVVLGGGIYYVYDSFGSGDNGGSSSASEVVKGYLEALSNGNADMALSFSNDQPASKEFLSSDVLKKQTAEWPISDIRILNEDKTMESIGRADVHVAAKFGDKNSDATIHVKKEGGKWQLAHAAVKVDLSSLSSSNNAADKTMTVFGKEIGEESAIYVFPGFLELGSTSPYVTVTNSKPLLLDAIEGYSASAYLQPKFALNDSGTKTIAKLLDAAYGSCSSSRSLVPPAPCPVKISDRELVDGTVTWSQPDMSAVKIGDLDEYRMEVRISGEVHYEVSGQGRRGGTTRGTVTSYVTGTTADVSGEQVKIKFN
;
A
#
# COMPACT_ATOMS: atom_id res chain seq x y z
N MET A 1 73.11 18.67 -9.56
CA MET A 1 73.48 19.83 -8.71
C MET A 1 72.26 20.74 -8.67
N SER A 2 71.60 21.13 -7.60
CA SER A 2 71.59 20.80 -6.17
C SER A 2 70.26 21.37 -5.64
N GLN A 3 69.52 20.61 -4.82
CA GLN A 3 68.46 21.14 -3.93
C GLN A 3 69.04 22.20 -2.98
N PRO A 4 68.27 23.15 -2.39
CA PRO A 4 67.36 22.87 -1.25
C PRO A 4 66.20 23.90 -1.07
N PRO A 5 65.50 23.97 0.10
CA PRO A 5 64.83 22.91 0.85
C PRO A 5 63.32 23.18 1.10
N ALA A 6 62.63 22.13 1.54
CA ALA A 6 61.26 22.12 2.02
C ALA A 6 61.07 22.93 3.32
N GLY A 7 60.06 23.80 3.33
CA GLY A 7 59.56 24.49 4.52
C GLY A 7 58.40 23.72 5.15
N GLN A 8 58.54 23.42 6.44
CA GLN A 8 57.50 22.88 7.32
C GLN A 8 56.35 23.89 7.48
N ALA A 9 55.11 23.46 7.33
CA ALA A 9 53.94 24.22 7.78
C ALA A 9 53.18 23.40 8.82
N GLN A 10 53.03 24.02 9.98
CA GLN A 10 52.49 23.49 11.22
C GLN A 10 50.97 23.35 11.14
N THR A 11 50.46 22.25 11.69
CA THR A 11 49.04 22.03 11.99
C THR A 11 48.57 22.95 13.13
N PRO A 12 47.52 23.76 12.97
CA PRO A 12 46.88 24.42 14.10
C PRO A 12 46.00 23.43 14.87
N ALA A 13 46.37 23.17 16.12
CA ALA A 13 45.54 22.53 17.11
C ALA A 13 44.37 23.46 17.46
N TRP A 14 43.14 23.08 17.10
CA TRP A 14 41.93 23.76 17.55
C TRP A 14 41.49 23.18 18.90
N GLY A 15 41.45 24.08 19.87
CA GLY A 15 41.13 23.82 21.26
C GLY A 15 39.66 23.52 21.53
N GLN A 16 39.46 23.02 22.74
CA GLN A 16 38.20 22.60 23.36
C GLN A 16 37.14 23.72 23.36
N PRO A 17 35.84 23.40 23.19
CA PRO A 17 34.77 24.36 23.39
C PRO A 17 34.59 24.70 24.88
N ALA A 18 34.60 25.99 25.19
CA ALA A 18 34.17 26.54 26.47
C ALA A 18 32.64 26.38 26.65
N ALA A 19 32.22 26.01 27.86
CA ALA A 19 30.82 25.91 28.26
C ALA A 19 30.13 27.28 28.35
N PRO A 20 28.90 27.43 27.84
CA PRO A 20 28.05 28.57 28.18
C PRO A 20 27.24 28.30 29.46
N GLN A 21 27.19 29.35 30.29
CA GLN A 21 26.48 29.40 31.54
C GLN A 21 24.95 29.36 31.40
N THR A 22 24.37 28.84 32.48
CA THR A 22 22.95 28.73 32.83
C THR A 22 22.24 30.08 32.89
N GLY A 23 21.13 30.21 32.15
CA GLY A 23 20.15 31.29 32.26
C GLY A 23 18.74 30.69 32.18
N GLY A 24 17.92 30.99 33.18
CA GLY A 24 16.69 30.26 33.49
C GLY A 24 15.48 30.55 32.59
N TRP A 25 14.54 29.62 32.64
CA TRP A 25 13.15 29.81 32.20
C TRP A 25 12.20 29.26 33.26
N GLY A 26 11.17 30.05 33.53
CA GLY A 26 10.27 29.96 34.67
C GLY A 26 9.33 28.75 34.66
N GLN A 27 8.86 28.47 35.87
CA GLN A 27 7.98 27.39 36.26
C GLN A 27 6.56 27.52 35.70
N ALA A 28 5.94 26.37 35.44
CA ALA A 28 4.52 26.23 35.10
C ALA A 28 3.62 26.48 36.33
N PRO A 29 2.44 27.11 36.18
CA PRO A 29 1.48 27.24 37.28
C PRO A 29 0.70 25.94 37.48
N SER A 30 0.80 25.38 38.69
CA SER A 30 -0.09 24.37 39.25
C SER A 30 -1.42 25.00 39.70
N ALA A 31 -2.55 24.41 39.29
CA ALA A 31 -3.88 24.77 39.81
C ALA A 31 -4.29 23.86 40.98
N PRO A 32 -4.98 24.39 42.03
CA PRO A 32 -5.34 23.62 43.22
C PRO A 32 -6.81 23.12 43.25
N THR A 33 -6.96 21.93 43.84
CA THR A 33 -8.07 21.37 44.66
C THR A 33 -9.49 21.97 44.60
N GLY A 34 -10.49 21.09 44.41
CA GLY A 34 -11.87 21.32 44.86
C GLY A 34 -12.85 20.20 44.46
N ALA A 35 -13.24 19.36 45.42
CA ALA A 35 -14.38 18.45 45.33
C ALA A 35 -15.53 18.96 46.23
N PRO A 36 -16.80 18.72 45.86
CA PRO A 36 -17.86 18.56 46.87
C PRO A 36 -18.63 17.24 46.74
N GLN A 37 -19.06 16.77 47.92
CA GLN A 37 -19.80 15.56 48.25
C GLN A 37 -21.30 15.56 47.87
N GLY A 38 -21.84 14.33 47.72
CA GLY A 38 -23.20 13.92 48.16
C GLY A 38 -24.28 14.02 47.07
N TRP A 39 -25.30 13.17 46.93
CA TRP A 39 -26.01 12.20 47.77
C TRP A 39 -26.75 11.24 46.78
N GLY A 40 -26.97 9.93 46.94
CA GLY A 40 -27.54 9.15 48.04
C GLY A 40 -28.68 8.26 47.48
N THR A 41 -28.51 6.93 47.48
CA THR A 41 -29.60 5.90 47.53
C THR A 41 -30.27 5.94 48.92
N PRO A 42 -31.42 5.29 49.27
CA PRO A 42 -32.16 4.11 48.73
C PRO A 42 -33.72 4.33 48.84
N PRO A 43 -34.68 3.36 49.05
CA PRO A 43 -34.63 1.89 49.15
C PRO A 43 -35.70 1.07 48.37
N ALA A 44 -35.46 -0.24 48.37
CA ALA A 44 -36.36 -1.30 47.91
C ALA A 44 -37.43 -1.69 48.94
N ALA A 45 -38.54 -2.26 48.45
CA ALA A 45 -39.49 -3.07 49.23
C ALA A 45 -40.17 -4.14 48.33
N PRO A 46 -40.70 -5.23 48.91
CA PRO A 46 -40.65 -6.58 48.33
C PRO A 46 -42.02 -7.14 47.88
N GLY A 47 -42.03 -8.18 47.04
CA GLY A 47 -43.23 -8.97 46.77
C GLY A 47 -43.01 -10.13 45.79
N ALA A 48 -43.34 -11.34 46.24
CA ALA A 48 -43.07 -12.63 45.60
C ALA A 48 -44.20 -13.14 44.68
N GLY A 49 -43.88 -14.13 43.84
CA GLY A 49 -44.85 -15.05 43.19
C GLY A 49 -44.32 -15.59 41.86
N GLN A 50 -43.59 -16.73 41.83
CA GLN A 50 -44.08 -18.10 41.53
C GLN A 50 -44.70 -18.30 40.12
N GLY A 51 -44.09 -19.18 39.30
CA GLY A 51 -44.79 -19.95 38.26
C GLY A 51 -44.03 -20.18 36.93
N TRP A 52 -43.34 -21.33 36.82
CA TRP A 52 -43.07 -22.06 35.56
C TRP A 52 -44.26 -23.05 35.30
N PRO A 53 -44.38 -23.84 34.20
CA PRO A 53 -43.56 -23.98 32.96
C PRO A 53 -44.40 -24.06 31.64
N GLY A 54 -43.74 -24.17 30.47
CA GLY A 54 -44.33 -24.88 29.30
C GLY A 54 -43.90 -24.41 27.90
N ALA A 55 -43.09 -25.22 27.20
CA ALA A 55 -42.88 -25.23 25.74
C ALA A 55 -43.71 -26.39 25.12
N PRO A 56 -43.55 -26.81 23.83
CA PRO A 56 -43.33 -26.15 22.53
C PRO A 56 -44.41 -26.58 21.49
N ALA A 57 -44.36 -26.11 20.22
CA ALA A 57 -44.59 -26.90 18.98
C ALA A 57 -44.84 -26.02 17.74
N GLY A 58 -44.25 -26.39 16.61
CA GLY A 58 -44.53 -25.84 15.28
C GLY A 58 -45.59 -26.63 14.50
N GLY A 59 -45.87 -26.18 13.28
CA GLY A 59 -46.41 -27.03 12.21
C GLY A 59 -47.60 -26.48 11.41
N TYR A 60 -47.32 -26.19 10.13
CA TYR A 60 -48.13 -26.39 8.90
C TYR A 60 -49.59 -25.92 8.79
N GLY A 61 -49.86 -25.18 7.70
CA GLY A 61 -51.20 -25.03 7.12
C GLY A 61 -51.17 -24.24 5.81
N ALA A 62 -51.53 -24.89 4.71
CA ALA A 62 -51.51 -24.38 3.34
C ALA A 62 -52.93 -24.19 2.77
N GLN A 63 -53.01 -23.42 1.66
CA GLN A 63 -54.05 -23.37 0.62
C GLN A 63 -55.30 -22.47 0.89
N PRO A 64 -56.13 -22.13 -0.12
CA PRO A 64 -55.87 -21.10 -1.15
C PRO A 64 -57.11 -20.23 -1.46
N PHE A 65 -57.00 -19.01 -2.02
CA PHE A 65 -58.03 -18.50 -2.93
C PHE A 65 -57.57 -17.27 -3.74
N VAL A 66 -58.06 -17.22 -4.98
CA VAL A 66 -57.80 -16.26 -6.04
C VAL A 66 -58.86 -15.15 -5.99
N THR A 67 -58.52 -13.88 -6.24
CA THR A 67 -59.34 -12.97 -7.06
C THR A 67 -58.61 -11.64 -7.36
N PRO A 68 -58.66 -11.13 -8.61
CA PRO A 68 -58.23 -9.78 -9.02
C PRO A 68 -59.45 -8.82 -9.05
N PRO A 69 -59.38 -7.58 -9.57
CA PRO A 69 -58.32 -6.56 -9.60
C PRO A 69 -58.78 -5.24 -8.92
N LYS A 70 -57.86 -4.35 -8.51
CA LYS A 70 -58.23 -2.94 -8.24
C LYS A 70 -57.12 -1.95 -8.61
N LYS A 71 -57.54 -0.91 -9.33
CA LYS A 71 -56.73 0.13 -9.97
C LYS A 71 -56.15 1.14 -8.98
N ASN A 72 -54.94 1.58 -9.33
CA ASN A 72 -54.31 2.91 -9.20
C ASN A 72 -54.21 3.55 -7.80
N LYS A 73 -52.98 3.62 -7.29
CA LYS A 73 -52.18 4.87 -7.23
C LYS A 73 -50.69 4.53 -7.48
N VAL A 74 -50.07 5.26 -8.39
CA VAL A 74 -48.64 5.25 -8.77
C VAL A 74 -48.15 6.69 -8.54
N PRO A 75 -46.85 7.05 -8.41
CA PRO A 75 -45.60 6.33 -8.07
C PRO A 75 -44.76 7.06 -6.99
N LEU A 76 -43.71 6.43 -6.40
CA LEU A 76 -42.51 7.22 -6.02
C LEU A 76 -41.16 6.47 -6.01
N ILE A 77 -41.06 5.21 -6.47
CA ILE A 77 -39.78 4.49 -6.41
C ILE A 77 -39.49 3.80 -7.75
N ILE A 78 -39.56 4.56 -8.84
CA ILE A 78 -38.92 4.25 -10.14
C ILE A 78 -38.40 5.57 -10.77
N ALA A 79 -37.85 6.47 -9.94
CA ALA A 79 -37.22 7.72 -10.41
C ALA A 79 -35.69 7.74 -10.16
N ALA A 80 -35.11 6.71 -9.55
CA ALA A 80 -33.68 6.67 -9.20
C ALA A 80 -32.84 5.68 -10.03
N ILE A 81 -33.46 4.82 -10.85
CA ILE A 81 -32.75 3.79 -11.64
C ILE A 81 -32.84 4.02 -13.15
N VAL A 82 -33.80 4.84 -13.62
CA VAL A 82 -33.90 5.21 -15.05
C VAL A 82 -33.02 6.42 -15.39
N VAL A 83 -32.63 7.25 -14.42
CA VAL A 83 -31.66 8.35 -14.65
C VAL A 83 -30.28 7.80 -15.01
N VAL A 84 -29.87 6.65 -14.46
CA VAL A 84 -28.58 6.02 -14.80
C VAL A 84 -28.59 5.43 -16.22
N LEU A 85 -29.72 4.91 -16.70
CA LEU A 85 -29.83 4.36 -18.06
C LEU A 85 -30.04 5.43 -19.14
N VAL A 86 -30.64 6.58 -18.80
CA VAL A 86 -30.69 7.74 -19.70
C VAL A 86 -29.33 8.46 -19.77
N VAL A 87 -28.49 8.40 -18.73
CA VAL A 87 -27.11 8.90 -18.77
C VAL A 87 -26.20 7.99 -19.60
N LEU A 88 -26.40 6.66 -19.58
CA LEU A 88 -25.55 5.72 -20.32
C LEU A 88 -25.90 5.61 -21.81
N GLY A 89 -27.17 5.78 -22.21
CA GLY A 89 -27.57 5.78 -23.63
C GLY A 89 -27.74 7.18 -24.23
N GLY A 90 -28.07 8.18 -23.40
CA GLY A 90 -28.32 9.56 -23.82
C GLY A 90 -27.18 10.52 -23.54
N GLY A 91 -26.19 10.18 -22.70
CA GLY A 91 -25.02 11.03 -22.44
C GLY A 91 -24.08 11.14 -23.64
N ILE A 92 -24.00 10.10 -24.47
CA ILE A 92 -23.26 10.15 -25.73
C ILE A 92 -23.94 11.12 -26.70
N TYR A 93 -25.27 11.18 -26.71
CA TYR A 93 -26.00 12.10 -27.59
C TYR A 93 -26.10 13.52 -27.01
N TYR A 94 -26.30 13.71 -25.70
CA TYR A 94 -26.46 15.04 -25.11
C TYR A 94 -25.13 15.84 -25.08
N VAL A 95 -23.99 15.16 -24.98
CA VAL A 95 -22.66 15.78 -25.17
C VAL A 95 -22.35 15.99 -26.66
N TYR A 96 -23.00 15.30 -27.59
CA TYR A 96 -22.88 15.64 -29.02
C TYR A 96 -23.86 16.76 -29.45
N ASP A 97 -25.09 16.79 -28.90
CA ASP A 97 -26.14 17.74 -29.28
C ASP A 97 -26.00 19.10 -28.57
N SER A 98 -25.41 19.14 -27.37
CA SER A 98 -24.92 20.42 -26.79
C SER A 98 -23.71 20.99 -27.56
N PHE A 99 -23.14 20.23 -28.50
CA PHE A 99 -22.04 20.64 -29.36
C PHE A 99 -22.42 20.72 -30.85
N GLY A 100 -23.71 20.58 -31.21
CA GLY A 100 -24.10 20.65 -32.61
C GLY A 100 -25.60 20.56 -32.88
N SER A 101 -26.35 21.63 -32.60
CA SER A 101 -27.40 22.21 -33.48
C SER A 101 -28.27 23.18 -32.67
N GLY A 102 -27.84 24.43 -32.59
CA GLY A 102 -28.62 25.51 -31.98
C GLY A 102 -27.77 26.76 -31.90
N ASP A 103 -28.14 27.77 -32.68
CA ASP A 103 -27.56 29.11 -32.67
C ASP A 103 -27.50 29.68 -31.24
N ASN A 104 -26.35 29.52 -30.58
CA ASN A 104 -25.83 30.36 -29.51
C ASN A 104 -24.40 29.91 -29.20
N GLY A 105 -23.40 30.71 -29.63
CA GLY A 105 -21.97 30.45 -29.43
C GLY A 105 -21.54 30.53 -27.96
N GLY A 106 -21.90 29.54 -27.15
CA GLY A 106 -21.38 29.32 -25.80
C GLY A 106 -20.17 28.41 -25.83
N SER A 107 -18.97 28.97 -26.00
CA SER A 107 -17.72 28.24 -25.79
C SER A 107 -17.66 27.77 -24.32
N SER A 108 -17.75 26.46 -24.06
CA SER A 108 -17.56 25.90 -22.71
C SER A 108 -16.28 26.45 -22.09
N SER A 109 -16.33 27.03 -20.90
CA SER A 109 -15.17 27.68 -20.26
C SER A 109 -14.07 26.67 -19.89
N ALA A 110 -12.85 27.18 -19.66
CA ALA A 110 -11.74 26.39 -19.13
C ALA A 110 -12.12 25.66 -17.82
N SER A 111 -12.80 26.36 -16.91
CA SER A 111 -13.34 25.80 -15.68
C SER A 111 -14.32 24.64 -15.90
N GLU A 112 -15.24 24.76 -16.86
CA GLU A 112 -16.21 23.70 -17.18
C GLU A 112 -15.54 22.44 -17.73
N VAL A 113 -14.49 22.60 -18.53
CA VAL A 113 -13.67 21.51 -19.05
C VAL A 113 -12.99 20.74 -17.91
N VAL A 114 -12.33 21.45 -16.98
CA VAL A 114 -11.66 20.81 -15.84
C VAL A 114 -12.66 20.14 -14.90
N LYS A 115 -13.79 20.79 -14.62
CA LYS A 115 -14.86 20.20 -13.80
C LYS A 115 -15.41 18.94 -14.46
N GLY A 116 -15.73 18.98 -15.75
CA GLY A 116 -16.24 17.84 -16.50
C GLY A 116 -15.26 16.66 -16.54
N TYR A 117 -13.95 16.93 -16.66
CA TYR A 117 -12.92 15.92 -16.56
C TYR A 117 -12.93 15.22 -15.20
N LEU A 118 -12.96 15.97 -14.10
CA LEU A 118 -12.98 15.40 -12.74
C LEU A 118 -14.27 14.64 -12.45
N GLU A 119 -15.41 15.10 -12.97
CA GLU A 119 -16.68 14.38 -12.89
C GLU A 119 -16.63 13.07 -13.69
N ALA A 120 -16.00 13.06 -14.87
CA ALA A 120 -15.80 11.83 -15.65
C ALA A 120 -14.91 10.83 -14.91
N LEU A 121 -13.83 11.29 -14.28
CA LEU A 121 -12.98 10.46 -13.42
C LEU A 121 -13.78 9.87 -12.25
N SER A 122 -14.52 10.72 -11.52
CA SER A 122 -15.35 10.31 -10.38
C SER A 122 -16.40 9.26 -10.76
N ASN A 123 -16.99 9.39 -11.95
CA ASN A 123 -17.97 8.45 -12.49
C ASN A 123 -17.37 7.16 -13.09
N GLY A 124 -16.04 7.00 -13.08
CA GLY A 124 -15.39 5.82 -13.66
C GLY A 124 -15.45 5.77 -15.20
N ASN A 125 -15.62 6.91 -15.86
CA ASN A 125 -15.73 7.00 -17.32
C ASN A 125 -14.40 7.46 -17.94
N ALA A 126 -13.55 6.49 -18.27
CA ALA A 126 -12.22 6.74 -18.81
C ALA A 126 -12.27 7.39 -20.20
N ASP A 127 -13.13 6.92 -21.09
CA ASP A 127 -13.23 7.46 -22.45
C ASP A 127 -13.69 8.92 -22.43
N MET A 128 -14.65 9.26 -21.57
CA MET A 128 -15.07 10.64 -21.36
C MET A 128 -13.94 11.49 -20.78
N ALA A 129 -13.24 11.00 -19.76
CA ALA A 129 -12.12 11.72 -19.15
C ALA A 129 -11.03 12.02 -20.19
N LEU A 130 -10.63 11.03 -20.99
CA LEU A 130 -9.64 11.19 -22.06
C LEU A 130 -10.12 12.10 -23.19
N SER A 131 -11.43 12.23 -23.43
CA SER A 131 -11.99 13.09 -24.47
C SER A 131 -11.80 14.59 -24.20
N PHE A 132 -11.54 14.97 -22.94
CA PHE A 132 -11.29 16.36 -22.58
C PHE A 132 -9.89 16.86 -22.98
N SER A 133 -9.02 16.02 -23.57
CA SER A 133 -7.73 16.42 -24.12
C SER A 133 -7.51 15.88 -25.53
N ASN A 134 -7.06 16.73 -26.45
CA ASN A 134 -6.53 16.28 -27.75
C ASN A 134 -5.15 15.62 -27.64
N ASP A 135 -4.42 15.85 -26.55
CA ASP A 135 -3.13 15.17 -26.33
C ASP A 135 -3.38 13.77 -25.78
N GLN A 136 -3.39 12.80 -26.69
CA GLN A 136 -3.65 11.42 -26.34
C GLN A 136 -2.36 10.74 -25.86
N PRO A 137 -2.44 9.94 -24.78
CA PRO A 137 -1.29 9.23 -24.24
C PRO A 137 -0.78 8.19 -25.23
N ALA A 138 0.52 7.91 -25.20
CA ALA A 138 1.15 6.95 -26.12
C ALA A 138 0.67 5.51 -25.93
N SER A 139 0.12 5.18 -24.75
CA SER A 139 -0.53 3.91 -24.44
C SER A 139 -1.77 4.15 -23.57
N LYS A 140 -2.77 3.27 -23.71
CA LYS A 140 -4.01 3.26 -22.92
C LYS A 140 -4.11 2.09 -21.95
N GLU A 141 -3.02 1.36 -21.75
CA GLU A 141 -2.95 0.13 -20.96
C GLU A 141 -3.61 0.22 -19.58
N PHE A 142 -3.36 1.32 -18.86
CA PHE A 142 -3.93 1.58 -17.53
C PHE A 142 -4.98 2.70 -17.53
N LEU A 143 -5.49 3.06 -18.71
CA LEU A 143 -6.45 4.16 -18.91
C LEU A 143 -7.82 3.64 -19.38
N SER A 144 -8.27 2.54 -18.77
CA SER A 144 -9.58 1.94 -19.02
C SER A 144 -10.56 2.28 -17.91
N SER A 145 -11.86 2.19 -18.21
CA SER A 145 -12.91 2.37 -17.20
C SER A 145 -12.84 1.33 -16.08
N ASP A 146 -12.35 0.12 -16.36
CA ASP A 146 -12.23 -0.92 -15.33
C ASP A 146 -11.11 -0.59 -14.35
N VAL A 147 -9.96 -0.09 -14.84
CA VAL A 147 -8.88 0.40 -13.97
C VAL A 147 -9.37 1.61 -13.17
N LEU A 148 -9.99 2.60 -13.83
CA LEU A 148 -10.48 3.79 -13.15
C LEU A 148 -11.53 3.46 -12.06
N LYS A 149 -12.42 2.49 -12.30
CA LYS A 149 -13.36 2.00 -11.27
C LYS A 149 -12.66 1.34 -10.09
N LYS A 150 -11.58 0.57 -10.32
CA LYS A 150 -10.76 0.04 -9.22
C LYS A 150 -10.12 1.19 -8.42
N GLN A 151 -9.60 2.21 -9.11
CA GLN A 151 -9.01 3.38 -8.45
C GLN A 151 -10.03 4.12 -7.58
N THR A 152 -11.24 4.38 -8.11
CA THR A 152 -12.27 5.13 -7.39
C THR A 152 -13.00 4.31 -6.33
N ALA A 153 -12.96 2.98 -6.39
CA ALA A 153 -13.41 2.12 -5.30
C ALA A 153 -12.53 2.26 -4.06
N GLU A 154 -11.22 2.39 -4.24
CA GLU A 154 -10.25 2.59 -3.15
C GLU A 154 -10.24 4.06 -2.69
N TRP A 155 -10.00 4.99 -3.62
CA TRP A 155 -9.98 6.44 -3.34
C TRP A 155 -11.06 7.14 -4.16
N PRO A 156 -12.32 7.24 -3.65
CA PRO A 156 -13.39 7.96 -4.30
C PRO A 156 -13.00 9.43 -4.58
N ILE A 157 -13.36 9.92 -5.76
CA ILE A 157 -13.14 11.33 -6.13
C ILE A 157 -14.37 12.14 -5.74
N SER A 158 -14.18 13.14 -4.88
CA SER A 158 -15.27 13.93 -4.29
C SER A 158 -14.84 15.38 -4.03
N ASP A 159 -15.78 16.20 -3.52
CA ASP A 159 -15.52 17.60 -3.11
C ASP A 159 -14.83 18.45 -4.21
N ILE A 160 -15.20 18.20 -5.47
CA ILE A 160 -14.65 18.91 -6.64
C ILE A 160 -15.09 20.38 -6.60
N ARG A 161 -14.11 21.29 -6.53
CA ARG A 161 -14.31 22.74 -6.44
C ARG A 161 -13.34 23.46 -7.34
N ILE A 162 -13.87 24.19 -8.32
CA ILE A 162 -13.08 25.18 -9.05
C ILE A 162 -12.90 26.39 -8.13
N LEU A 163 -11.65 26.73 -7.85
CA LEU A 163 -11.29 27.82 -6.93
C LEU A 163 -11.06 29.13 -7.68
N ASN A 164 -10.35 29.05 -8.81
CA ASN A 164 -10.02 30.21 -9.63
C ASN A 164 -9.72 29.78 -11.07
N GLU A 165 -9.91 30.70 -12.01
CA GLU A 165 -9.47 30.57 -13.40
C GLU A 165 -8.58 31.77 -13.75
N ASP A 166 -7.31 31.52 -13.98
CA ASP A 166 -6.38 32.50 -14.50
C ASP A 166 -6.47 32.55 -16.03
N LYS A 167 -6.97 33.69 -16.52
CA LYS A 167 -7.20 33.99 -17.93
C LYS A 167 -6.11 34.89 -18.52
N THR A 168 -5.01 35.13 -17.83
CA THR A 168 -3.91 36.00 -18.30
C THR A 168 -3.40 35.61 -19.68
N MET A 169 -3.39 34.30 -19.99
CA MET A 169 -2.94 33.74 -21.27
C MET A 169 -4.09 33.40 -22.23
N GLU A 170 -5.32 33.84 -21.95
CA GLU A 170 -6.51 33.49 -22.76
C GLU A 170 -6.38 34.02 -24.19
N SER A 171 -5.75 35.19 -24.37
CA SER A 171 -5.48 35.79 -25.68
C SER A 171 -4.62 34.93 -26.62
N ILE A 172 -3.80 34.04 -26.06
CA ILE A 172 -3.00 33.06 -26.81
C ILE A 172 -3.58 31.65 -26.71
N GLY A 173 -4.82 31.52 -26.25
CA GLY A 173 -5.54 30.24 -26.16
C GLY A 173 -5.02 29.34 -25.04
N ARG A 174 -4.59 29.88 -23.90
CA ARG A 174 -4.26 29.09 -22.70
C ARG A 174 -4.95 29.67 -21.47
N ALA A 175 -5.25 28.82 -20.50
CA ALA A 175 -5.73 29.25 -19.20
C ALA A 175 -5.32 28.23 -18.14
N ASP A 176 -5.22 28.69 -16.91
CA ASP A 176 -4.86 27.88 -15.76
C ASP A 176 -6.05 27.83 -14.81
N VAL A 177 -6.48 26.62 -14.44
CA VAL A 177 -7.64 26.41 -13.57
C VAL A 177 -7.16 25.84 -12.25
N HIS A 178 -7.30 26.63 -11.18
CA HIS A 178 -7.04 26.17 -9.82
C HIS A 178 -8.23 25.36 -9.33
N VAL A 179 -7.97 24.11 -8.95
CA VAL A 179 -9.00 23.16 -8.56
C VAL A 179 -8.59 22.42 -7.31
N ALA A 180 -9.56 22.21 -6.42
CA ALA A 180 -9.43 21.33 -5.28
C ALA A 180 -10.41 20.17 -5.39
N ALA A 181 -9.95 18.97 -5.06
CA ALA A 181 -10.76 17.76 -4.97
C ALA A 181 -10.19 16.81 -3.91
N LYS A 182 -10.98 15.84 -3.47
CA LYS A 182 -10.54 14.77 -2.59
C LYS A 182 -10.42 13.46 -3.36
N PHE A 183 -9.38 12.69 -3.04
CA PHE A 183 -9.14 11.33 -3.49
C PHE A 183 -9.09 10.44 -2.24
N GLY A 184 -10.22 9.83 -1.89
CA GLY A 184 -10.41 9.25 -0.55
C GLY A 184 -10.18 10.32 0.53
N ASP A 185 -9.31 10.04 1.48
CA ASP A 185 -8.96 10.97 2.56
C ASP A 185 -7.90 12.02 2.16
N LYS A 186 -7.42 12.00 0.91
CA LYS A 186 -6.34 12.89 0.45
C LYS A 186 -6.90 14.13 -0.21
N ASN A 187 -6.47 15.30 0.27
CA ASN A 187 -6.76 16.57 -0.41
C ASN A 187 -5.78 16.76 -1.57
N SER A 188 -6.32 17.08 -2.74
CA SER A 188 -5.56 17.54 -3.90
C SER A 188 -5.96 18.98 -4.19
N ASP A 189 -4.97 19.86 -4.26
CA ASP A 189 -5.10 21.27 -4.65
C ASP A 189 -4.04 21.50 -5.72
N ALA A 190 -4.48 21.79 -6.94
CA ALA A 190 -3.60 21.84 -8.10
C ALA A 190 -4.09 22.84 -9.14
N THR A 191 -3.17 23.25 -9.99
CA THR A 191 -3.45 24.05 -11.18
C THR A 191 -3.46 23.13 -12.40
N ILE A 192 -4.59 23.08 -13.11
CA ILE A 192 -4.70 22.33 -14.36
C ILE A 192 -4.58 23.28 -15.54
N HIS A 193 -3.63 22.99 -16.41
CA HIS A 193 -3.41 23.74 -17.64
C HIS A 193 -4.42 23.32 -18.72
N VAL A 194 -5.09 24.30 -19.30
CA VAL A 194 -5.95 24.09 -20.47
C VAL A 194 -5.48 24.90 -21.66
N LYS A 195 -5.79 24.41 -22.85
CA LYS A 195 -5.49 25.04 -24.14
C LYS A 195 -6.74 25.12 -24.99
N LYS A 196 -6.82 26.13 -25.84
CA LYS A 196 -7.88 26.32 -26.82
C LYS A 196 -7.39 25.85 -28.18
N GLU A 197 -7.96 24.76 -28.69
CA GLU A 197 -7.65 24.20 -30.01
C GLU A 197 -8.94 24.07 -30.83
N GLY A 198 -8.93 24.53 -32.08
CA GLY A 198 -10.13 24.49 -32.94
C GLY A 198 -11.33 25.25 -32.36
N GLY A 199 -11.08 26.31 -31.56
CA GLY A 199 -12.12 27.09 -30.89
C GLY A 199 -12.69 26.45 -29.62
N LYS A 200 -12.22 25.27 -29.21
CA LYS A 200 -12.69 24.52 -28.03
C LYS A 200 -11.62 24.48 -26.95
N TRP A 201 -12.02 24.70 -25.70
CA TRP A 201 -11.15 24.52 -24.54
C TRP A 201 -10.96 23.04 -24.21
N GLN A 202 -9.75 22.65 -23.83
CA GLN A 202 -9.36 21.27 -23.55
C GLN A 202 -8.19 21.22 -22.56
N LEU A 203 -8.04 20.14 -21.81
CA LEU A 203 -6.86 19.92 -20.97
C LEU A 203 -5.60 19.81 -21.83
N ALA A 204 -4.49 20.33 -21.32
CA ALA A 204 -3.18 20.09 -21.90
C ALA A 204 -2.87 18.59 -21.92
N HIS A 205 -3.19 17.88 -20.83
CA HIS A 205 -3.06 16.42 -20.68
C HIS A 205 -4.24 15.87 -19.86
N ALA A 206 -4.75 14.69 -20.24
CA ALA A 206 -5.81 13.98 -19.50
C ALA A 206 -5.32 12.75 -18.73
N ALA A 207 -4.01 12.49 -18.74
CA ALA A 207 -3.38 11.36 -18.05
C ALA A 207 -2.04 11.79 -17.45
N VAL A 208 -1.68 11.17 -16.33
CA VAL A 208 -0.37 11.31 -15.71
C VAL A 208 0.61 10.44 -16.47
N LYS A 209 1.65 11.05 -17.05
CA LYS A 209 2.80 10.30 -17.57
C LYS A 209 3.75 10.01 -16.42
N VAL A 210 3.88 8.74 -16.07
CA VAL A 210 4.82 8.26 -15.07
C VAL A 210 6.08 7.78 -15.79
N ASP A 211 7.20 8.41 -15.47
CA ASP A 211 8.52 8.03 -15.96
C ASP A 211 9.09 6.92 -15.06
N LEU A 212 9.48 5.81 -15.68
CA LEU A 212 10.00 4.62 -15.03
C LEU A 212 11.49 4.41 -15.32
N SER A 213 12.14 5.34 -16.03
CA SER A 213 13.55 5.24 -16.42
C SER A 213 14.48 5.06 -15.22
N SER A 214 14.18 5.69 -14.07
CA SER A 214 14.94 5.53 -12.83
C SER A 214 14.82 4.13 -12.21
N LEU A 215 13.71 3.43 -12.45
CA LEU A 215 13.47 2.06 -11.99
C LEU A 215 14.08 1.05 -12.96
N SER A 216 13.86 1.25 -14.26
CA SER A 216 14.39 0.37 -15.32
C SER A 216 15.92 0.38 -15.37
N SER A 217 16.57 1.51 -15.08
CA SER A 217 18.04 1.62 -15.02
C SER A 217 18.64 1.26 -13.67
N SER A 218 17.82 0.91 -12.67
CA SER A 218 18.30 0.60 -11.33
C SER A 218 18.93 -0.80 -11.26
N ASN A 219 19.90 -0.97 -10.36
CA ASN A 219 20.42 -2.29 -10.00
C ASN A 219 19.59 -2.95 -8.87
N ASN A 220 18.46 -2.35 -8.49
CA ASN A 220 17.57 -2.89 -7.48
C ASN A 220 16.75 -4.03 -8.10
N ALA A 221 16.94 -5.26 -7.62
CA ALA A 221 16.23 -6.41 -8.15
C ALA A 221 14.71 -6.32 -7.92
N ALA A 222 14.27 -5.66 -6.84
CA ALA A 222 12.86 -5.49 -6.54
C ALA A 222 12.10 -4.65 -7.58
N ASP A 223 12.75 -3.63 -8.16
CA ASP A 223 12.14 -2.77 -9.19
C ASP A 223 11.68 -3.57 -10.41
N LYS A 224 12.42 -4.61 -10.78
CA LYS A 224 12.10 -5.50 -11.92
C LYS A 224 10.90 -6.40 -11.66
N THR A 225 10.48 -6.53 -10.40
CA THR A 225 9.29 -7.31 -10.02
C THR A 225 8.03 -6.46 -9.98
N MET A 226 8.12 -5.15 -10.20
CA MET A 226 6.98 -4.25 -10.02
C MET A 226 5.83 -4.56 -10.96
N THR A 227 4.63 -4.50 -10.40
CA THR A 227 3.38 -4.55 -11.13
C THR A 227 2.53 -3.32 -10.85
N VAL A 228 1.73 -2.93 -11.83
CA VAL A 228 0.69 -1.90 -11.73
C VAL A 228 -0.63 -2.55 -12.12
N PHE A 229 -1.62 -2.53 -11.21
CA PHE A 229 -2.90 -3.26 -11.38
C PHE A 229 -2.71 -4.73 -11.80
N GLY A 230 -1.67 -5.38 -11.28
CA GLY A 230 -1.32 -6.77 -11.58
C GLY A 230 -0.57 -7.00 -12.89
N LYS A 231 -0.28 -5.95 -13.68
CA LYS A 231 0.53 -6.06 -14.91
C LYS A 231 1.97 -5.65 -14.66
N GLU A 232 2.92 -6.45 -15.13
CA GLU A 232 4.35 -6.18 -15.00
C GLU A 232 4.77 -4.92 -15.75
N ILE A 233 5.64 -4.12 -15.13
CA ILE A 233 6.12 -2.84 -15.69
C ILE A 233 7.65 -2.72 -15.68
N GLY A 234 8.39 -3.78 -15.31
CA GLY A 234 9.84 -3.74 -15.12
C GLY A 234 10.66 -3.36 -16.37
N GLU A 235 10.10 -3.59 -17.56
CA GLU A 235 10.72 -3.30 -18.86
C GLU A 235 10.19 -2.01 -19.51
N GLU A 236 9.19 -1.37 -18.90
CA GLU A 236 8.56 -0.17 -19.45
C GLU A 236 9.38 1.08 -19.07
N SER A 237 9.57 1.97 -20.05
CA SER A 237 10.23 3.27 -19.83
C SER A 237 9.29 4.32 -19.25
N ALA A 238 7.99 4.19 -19.51
CA ALA A 238 6.94 5.07 -19.01
C ALA A 238 5.57 4.37 -19.08
N ILE A 239 4.68 4.73 -18.17
CA ILE A 239 3.27 4.32 -18.18
C ILE A 239 2.37 5.54 -18.07
N TYR A 240 1.10 5.38 -18.45
CA TYR A 240 0.09 6.43 -18.36
C TYR A 240 -1.06 5.97 -17.49
N VAL A 241 -1.40 6.75 -16.46
CA VAL A 241 -2.43 6.43 -15.48
C VAL A 241 -3.33 7.64 -15.21
N PHE A 242 -4.54 7.41 -14.73
CA PHE A 242 -5.36 8.49 -14.18
C PHE A 242 -4.85 8.89 -12.79
N PRO A 243 -5.04 10.16 -12.39
CA PRO A 243 -4.76 10.60 -11.02
C PRO A 243 -5.61 9.80 -10.01
N GLY A 244 -5.03 9.44 -8.87
CA GLY A 244 -5.69 8.77 -7.77
C GLY A 244 -4.91 7.59 -7.21
N PHE A 245 -5.65 6.60 -6.71
CA PHE A 245 -5.06 5.37 -6.17
C PHE A 245 -4.29 4.64 -7.27
N LEU A 246 -3.11 4.10 -6.94
CA LEU A 246 -2.34 3.27 -7.85
C LEU A 246 -2.06 1.95 -7.16
N GLU A 247 -2.59 0.86 -7.70
CA GLU A 247 -2.32 -0.48 -7.20
C GLU A 247 -0.91 -0.89 -7.62
N LEU A 248 0.04 -0.77 -6.70
CA LEU A 248 1.40 -1.27 -6.88
C LEU A 248 1.52 -2.65 -6.26
N GLY A 249 2.22 -3.54 -6.96
CA GLY A 249 2.49 -4.89 -6.48
C GLY A 249 3.86 -5.39 -6.91
N SER A 250 4.12 -6.65 -6.58
CA SER A 250 5.30 -7.41 -7.01
C SER A 250 4.84 -8.72 -7.65
N THR A 251 5.62 -9.25 -8.59
CA THR A 251 5.47 -10.63 -9.08
C THR A 251 5.79 -11.65 -7.99
N SER A 252 6.53 -11.27 -6.94
CA SER A 252 6.70 -12.09 -5.75
C SER A 252 5.47 -11.96 -4.82
N PRO A 253 4.81 -13.07 -4.47
CA PRO A 253 3.66 -13.04 -3.53
C PRO A 253 4.08 -12.73 -2.08
N TYR A 254 5.39 -12.63 -1.82
CA TYR A 254 5.97 -12.42 -0.50
C TYR A 254 6.39 -10.97 -0.26
N VAL A 255 6.28 -10.10 -1.27
CA VAL A 255 6.71 -8.70 -1.22
C VAL A 255 5.51 -7.79 -1.42
N THR A 256 5.36 -6.82 -0.52
CA THR A 256 4.41 -5.71 -0.69
C THR A 256 5.13 -4.51 -1.26
N VAL A 257 4.46 -3.78 -2.16
CA VAL A 257 4.96 -2.54 -2.74
C VAL A 257 4.02 -1.41 -2.36
N THR A 258 4.58 -0.31 -1.86
CA THR A 258 3.82 0.92 -1.57
C THR A 258 4.49 2.11 -2.22
N ASN A 259 3.72 3.16 -2.54
CA ASN A 259 4.28 4.41 -3.05
C ASN A 259 4.33 5.46 -1.95
N SER A 260 5.46 6.13 -1.79
CA SER A 260 5.61 7.17 -0.76
C SER A 260 4.78 8.42 -1.05
N LYS A 261 4.54 8.73 -2.33
CA LYS A 261 3.76 9.89 -2.77
C LYS A 261 2.59 9.44 -3.63
N PRO A 262 1.34 9.85 -3.33
CA PRO A 262 0.21 9.58 -4.22
C PRO A 262 0.37 10.36 -5.53
N LEU A 263 -0.19 9.83 -6.62
CA LEU A 263 -0.27 10.53 -7.90
C LEU A 263 -1.62 11.26 -7.96
N LEU A 264 -1.67 12.55 -7.60
CA LEU A 264 -2.91 13.32 -7.59
C LEU A 264 -2.96 14.30 -8.79
N LEU A 265 -3.75 15.37 -8.71
CA LEU A 265 -3.96 16.30 -9.83
C LEU A 265 -2.71 17.08 -10.24
N ASP A 266 -1.80 17.34 -9.30
CA ASP A 266 -0.50 17.95 -9.53
C ASP A 266 0.40 17.08 -10.43
N ALA A 267 0.14 15.77 -10.50
CA ALA A 267 0.89 14.88 -11.39
C ALA A 267 0.47 14.99 -12.88
N ILE A 268 -0.58 15.75 -13.20
CA ILE A 268 -1.08 15.97 -14.58
C ILE A 268 -0.34 17.15 -15.25
N GLU A 269 0.74 17.65 -14.64
CA GLU A 269 1.47 18.84 -15.06
C GLU A 269 2.02 18.80 -16.51
N GLY A 270 2.14 20.00 -17.10
CA GLY A 270 2.48 20.22 -18.50
C GLY A 270 3.98 20.29 -18.81
N TYR A 271 4.32 19.87 -20.04
CA TYR A 271 5.54 20.04 -20.85
C TYR A 271 6.93 19.65 -20.28
N SER A 272 7.19 19.63 -18.98
CA SER A 272 8.55 19.31 -18.46
C SER A 272 8.62 18.46 -17.18
N ALA A 273 7.49 18.15 -16.55
CA ALA A 273 7.45 17.36 -15.33
C ALA A 273 6.77 16.01 -15.61
N SER A 274 7.56 14.94 -15.73
CA SER A 274 7.03 13.59 -15.55
C SER A 274 6.87 13.30 -14.06
N ALA A 275 5.81 12.58 -13.69
CA ALA A 275 5.72 12.01 -12.36
C ALA A 275 6.66 10.81 -12.25
N TYR A 276 7.21 10.56 -11.06
CA TYR A 276 8.05 9.41 -10.78
C TYR A 276 7.46 8.62 -9.62
N LEU A 277 7.62 7.29 -9.66
CA LEU A 277 7.29 6.44 -8.52
C LEU A 277 8.43 6.46 -7.50
N GLN A 278 8.05 6.40 -6.22
CA GLN A 278 8.96 6.20 -5.11
C GLN A 278 8.55 4.94 -4.35
N PRO A 279 8.73 3.75 -4.98
CA PRO A 279 8.30 2.49 -4.41
C PRO A 279 9.08 2.19 -3.14
N LYS A 280 8.40 1.55 -2.20
CA LYS A 280 8.97 0.95 -1.00
C LYS A 280 8.58 -0.51 -0.98
N PHE A 281 9.59 -1.37 -0.95
CA PHE A 281 9.44 -2.82 -0.90
C PHE A 281 9.59 -3.31 0.53
N ALA A 282 8.72 -4.22 0.93
CA ALA A 282 8.79 -4.85 2.25
C ALA A 282 8.38 -6.32 2.16
N LEU A 283 9.00 -7.14 3.00
CA LEU A 283 8.53 -8.51 3.24
C LEU A 283 7.13 -8.45 3.87
N ASN A 284 6.19 -9.20 3.31
CA ASN A 284 4.84 -9.27 3.82
C ASN A 284 4.64 -10.44 4.81
N ASP A 285 3.48 -10.48 5.46
CA ASP A 285 3.15 -11.52 6.43
C ASP A 285 3.20 -12.93 5.86
N SER A 286 2.84 -13.10 4.58
CA SER A 286 2.90 -14.40 3.89
C SER A 286 4.34 -14.87 3.74
N GLY A 287 5.24 -13.95 3.35
CA GLY A 287 6.68 -14.19 3.27
C GLY A 287 7.26 -14.58 4.63
N THR A 288 6.99 -13.79 5.66
CA THR A 288 7.44 -14.05 7.04
C THR A 288 6.98 -15.42 7.55
N LYS A 289 5.69 -15.75 7.37
CA LYS A 289 5.13 -17.06 7.77
C LYS A 289 5.74 -18.23 6.99
N THR A 290 5.97 -18.05 5.69
CA THR A 290 6.56 -19.08 4.83
C THR A 290 8.00 -19.36 5.23
N ILE A 291 8.80 -18.30 5.47
CA ILE A 291 10.18 -18.42 5.97
C ILE A 291 10.19 -19.13 7.33
N ALA A 292 9.36 -18.70 8.28
CA ALA A 292 9.27 -19.32 9.60
C ALA A 292 8.95 -20.82 9.51
N LYS A 293 7.95 -21.20 8.70
CA LYS A 293 7.57 -22.60 8.49
C LYS A 293 8.71 -23.44 7.90
N LEU A 294 9.47 -22.89 6.94
CA LEU A 294 10.60 -23.59 6.34
C LEU A 294 11.75 -23.76 7.33
N LEU A 295 12.01 -22.76 8.17
CA LEU A 295 12.98 -22.84 9.27
C LEU A 295 12.57 -23.91 10.30
N ASP A 296 11.31 -23.89 10.75
CA ASP A 296 10.77 -24.88 11.69
C ASP A 296 10.90 -26.30 11.14
N ALA A 297 10.59 -26.51 9.86
CA ALA A 297 10.72 -27.81 9.21
C ALA A 297 12.19 -28.27 9.14
N ALA A 298 13.11 -27.37 8.76
CA ALA A 298 14.53 -27.70 8.65
C ALA A 298 15.15 -28.06 10.00
N TYR A 299 14.98 -27.20 11.02
CA TYR A 299 15.51 -27.43 12.36
C TYR A 299 14.76 -28.56 13.10
N GLY A 300 13.44 -28.66 12.97
CA GLY A 300 12.65 -29.75 13.54
C GLY A 300 13.03 -31.13 12.98
N SER A 301 13.56 -31.21 11.75
CA SER A 301 14.04 -32.47 11.18
C SER A 301 15.22 -33.07 11.96
N CYS A 302 16.02 -32.24 12.64
CA CYS A 302 17.13 -32.69 13.48
C CYS A 302 16.65 -33.62 14.59
N SER A 303 15.48 -33.34 15.16
CA SER A 303 14.86 -34.12 16.25
C SER A 303 14.50 -35.55 15.86
N SER A 304 14.44 -35.84 14.55
CA SER A 304 14.15 -37.19 14.02
C SER A 304 15.41 -38.04 13.81
N SER A 305 16.60 -37.44 13.93
CA SER A 305 17.88 -38.11 13.72
C SER A 305 18.46 -38.66 15.03
N ARG A 306 19.32 -39.67 14.92
CA ARG A 306 20.17 -40.16 16.01
C ARG A 306 21.66 -39.88 15.80
N SER A 307 22.01 -39.26 14.67
CA SER A 307 23.40 -38.97 14.32
C SER A 307 23.86 -37.63 14.92
N LEU A 308 25.16 -37.52 15.16
CA LEU A 308 25.85 -36.26 15.46
C LEU A 308 25.86 -35.32 14.26
N VAL A 309 25.79 -35.87 13.03
CA VAL A 309 25.66 -35.12 11.78
C VAL A 309 24.42 -35.63 11.06
N PRO A 310 23.22 -35.18 11.46
CA PRO A 310 21.98 -35.53 10.77
C PRO A 310 22.06 -35.22 9.26
N PRO A 311 21.43 -36.04 8.40
CA PRO A 311 21.33 -35.74 6.98
C PRO A 311 20.45 -34.50 6.76
N ALA A 312 20.53 -33.93 5.55
CA ALA A 312 19.60 -32.90 5.11
C ALA A 312 18.14 -33.35 5.33
N PRO A 313 17.24 -32.43 5.73
CA PRO A 313 17.39 -30.98 5.74
C PRO A 313 17.87 -30.36 7.06
N CYS A 314 18.34 -31.15 8.03
CA CYS A 314 18.84 -30.61 9.30
C CYS A 314 20.13 -29.80 9.07
N PRO A 315 20.19 -28.52 9.47
CA PRO A 315 21.37 -27.68 9.27
C PRO A 315 22.38 -27.76 10.43
N VAL A 316 22.10 -28.54 11.47
CA VAL A 316 22.90 -28.58 12.71
C VAL A 316 23.82 -29.79 12.75
N LYS A 317 25.04 -29.60 13.24
CA LYS A 317 26.01 -30.67 13.50
C LYS A 317 26.62 -30.55 14.89
N ILE A 318 26.79 -31.68 15.56
CA ILE A 318 27.50 -31.77 16.85
C ILE A 318 28.93 -32.23 16.56
N SER A 319 29.92 -31.43 16.98
CA SER A 319 31.35 -31.76 16.81
C SER A 319 31.99 -32.38 18.06
N ASP A 320 31.18 -32.72 19.07
CA ASP A 320 31.66 -33.33 20.31
C ASP A 320 32.15 -34.77 20.07
N ARG A 321 33.44 -34.99 20.33
CA ARG A 321 34.11 -36.29 20.15
C ARG A 321 33.81 -37.28 21.26
N GLU A 322 33.28 -36.83 22.40
CA GLU A 322 32.98 -37.69 23.54
C GLU A 322 31.63 -38.42 23.36
N LEU A 323 30.77 -37.96 22.45
CA LEU A 323 29.52 -38.64 22.11
C LEU A 323 29.74 -39.75 21.06
N VAL A 324 28.98 -40.83 21.19
CA VAL A 324 28.93 -41.93 20.22
C VAL A 324 27.87 -41.62 19.17
N ASP A 325 28.28 -41.60 17.91
CA ASP A 325 27.37 -41.39 16.77
C ASP A 325 26.28 -42.48 16.73
N GLY A 326 25.08 -42.10 16.28
CA GLY A 326 23.92 -43.00 16.23
C GLY A 326 23.19 -43.19 17.58
N THR A 327 23.69 -42.60 18.67
CA THR A 327 23.07 -42.69 20.01
C THR A 327 22.42 -41.39 20.47
N VAL A 328 22.45 -40.35 19.65
CA VAL A 328 22.01 -39.01 20.03
C VAL A 328 20.49 -38.94 20.10
N THR A 329 19.95 -38.30 21.13
CA THR A 329 18.57 -37.88 21.22
C THR A 329 18.54 -36.37 21.28
N TRP A 330 17.85 -35.78 20.32
CA TRP A 330 17.66 -34.35 20.17
C TRP A 330 16.28 -33.96 20.70
N SER A 331 16.18 -32.87 21.45
CA SER A 331 14.90 -32.25 21.78
C SER A 331 14.28 -31.59 20.53
N GLN A 332 13.07 -31.08 20.69
CA GLN A 332 12.56 -30.06 19.76
C GLN A 332 13.45 -28.81 19.85
N PRO A 333 13.66 -28.09 18.73
CA PRO A 333 14.41 -26.85 18.73
C PRO A 333 13.68 -25.74 19.48
N ASP A 334 14.40 -24.96 20.27
CA ASP A 334 13.97 -23.62 20.69
C ASP A 334 14.53 -22.60 19.70
N MET A 335 13.64 -21.96 18.96
CA MET A 335 13.96 -20.95 17.94
C MET A 335 13.53 -19.55 18.33
N SER A 336 13.18 -19.32 19.60
CA SER A 336 12.67 -18.02 20.10
C SER A 336 13.66 -16.87 19.91
N ALA A 337 14.96 -17.16 19.81
CA ALA A 337 16.02 -16.19 19.55
C ALA A 337 16.30 -15.95 18.05
N VAL A 338 15.61 -16.65 17.14
CA VAL A 338 15.77 -16.47 15.68
C VAL A 338 14.94 -15.28 15.20
N LYS A 339 15.58 -14.41 14.43
CA LYS A 339 14.99 -13.23 13.81
C LYS A 339 15.00 -13.36 12.30
N ILE A 340 13.84 -13.09 11.71
CA ILE A 340 13.67 -12.86 10.28
C ILE A 340 13.82 -11.34 10.08
N GLY A 341 14.83 -10.93 9.32
CA GLY A 341 15.13 -9.53 9.08
C GLY A 341 14.23 -8.88 8.01
N ASP A 342 14.58 -7.65 7.66
CA ASP A 342 13.94 -6.92 6.58
C ASP A 342 14.39 -7.46 5.20
N LEU A 343 13.60 -7.13 4.18
CA LEU A 343 13.91 -7.41 2.78
C LEU A 343 15.11 -6.58 2.32
N ASP A 344 16.13 -7.25 1.77
CA ASP A 344 17.16 -6.64 0.95
C ASP A 344 16.65 -6.57 -0.50
N GLU A 345 16.11 -5.42 -0.88
CA GLU A 345 15.50 -5.18 -2.20
C GLU A 345 16.46 -5.44 -3.37
N TYR A 346 17.76 -5.15 -3.19
CA TYR A 346 18.77 -5.32 -4.23
C TYR A 346 19.02 -6.79 -4.58
N ARG A 347 18.75 -7.69 -3.64
CA ARG A 347 18.98 -9.13 -3.81
C ARG A 347 17.69 -9.94 -3.79
N MET A 348 16.55 -9.33 -3.44
CA MET A 348 15.31 -10.03 -3.14
C MET A 348 15.54 -11.12 -2.09
N GLU A 349 16.38 -10.83 -1.09
CA GLU A 349 16.77 -11.75 -0.03
C GLU A 349 16.38 -11.20 1.35
N VAL A 350 16.01 -12.10 2.26
CA VAL A 350 15.81 -11.79 3.68
C VAL A 350 16.92 -12.43 4.49
N ARG A 351 17.61 -11.64 5.31
CA ARG A 351 18.63 -12.18 6.23
C ARG A 351 17.98 -12.75 7.48
N ILE A 352 18.43 -13.94 7.88
CA ILE A 352 17.96 -14.63 9.07
C ILE A 352 19.14 -14.78 10.02
N SER A 353 18.94 -14.42 11.29
CA SER A 353 20.00 -14.50 12.30
C SER A 353 19.47 -14.84 13.68
N GLY A 354 20.33 -15.39 14.54
CA GLY A 354 19.98 -15.70 15.92
C GLY A 354 20.56 -17.03 16.37
N GLU A 355 19.93 -17.60 17.38
CA GLU A 355 20.36 -18.85 18.02
C GLU A 355 19.21 -19.87 18.03
N VAL A 356 19.56 -21.13 17.79
CA VAL A 356 18.65 -22.26 17.97
C VAL A 356 19.25 -23.18 19.02
N HIS A 357 18.48 -23.47 20.08
CA HIS A 357 18.94 -24.33 21.16
C HIS A 357 18.30 -25.71 21.09
N TYR A 358 19.10 -26.73 21.36
CA TYR A 358 18.66 -28.11 21.52
C TYR A 358 19.17 -28.66 22.84
N GLU A 359 18.31 -29.32 23.59
CA GLU A 359 18.76 -30.26 24.61
C GLU A 359 19.10 -31.58 23.93
N VAL A 360 20.33 -32.06 24.14
CA VAL A 360 20.82 -33.31 23.55
C VAL A 360 21.28 -34.29 24.62
N SER A 361 21.10 -35.57 24.34
CA SER A 361 21.65 -36.65 25.17
C SER A 361 22.16 -37.78 24.31
N GLY A 362 23.17 -38.52 24.78
CA GLY A 362 23.71 -39.65 24.06
C GLY A 362 24.69 -40.46 24.90
N GLN A 363 25.18 -41.56 24.35
CA GLN A 363 26.17 -42.38 25.05
C GLN A 363 27.55 -41.73 24.96
N GLY A 364 28.21 -41.59 26.10
CA GLY A 364 29.59 -41.15 26.18
C GLY A 364 30.57 -42.27 25.82
N ARG A 365 31.68 -41.97 25.14
CA ARG A 365 32.73 -42.95 24.80
C ARG A 365 33.42 -43.55 26.02
N ARG A 366 33.43 -42.83 27.15
CA ARG A 366 33.92 -43.33 28.45
C ARG A 366 32.86 -44.10 29.26
N GLY A 367 31.71 -44.38 28.66
CA GLY A 367 30.56 -44.99 29.32
C GLY A 367 29.60 -43.95 29.92
N GLY A 368 28.36 -44.36 30.17
CA GLY A 368 27.30 -43.51 30.72
C GLY A 368 26.57 -42.64 29.70
N THR A 369 25.58 -41.89 30.17
CA THR A 369 24.81 -40.92 29.38
C THR A 369 25.35 -39.51 29.59
N THR A 370 25.77 -38.87 28.51
CA THR A 370 26.10 -37.44 28.50
C THR A 370 24.85 -36.65 28.12
N ARG A 371 24.62 -35.51 28.78
CA ARG A 371 23.56 -34.54 28.44
C ARG A 371 24.16 -33.14 28.34
N GLY A 372 23.59 -32.30 27.48
CA GLY A 372 23.96 -30.90 27.39
C GLY A 372 23.12 -30.14 26.39
N THR A 373 23.36 -28.84 26.30
CA THR A 373 22.70 -27.95 25.34
C THR A 373 23.61 -27.73 24.14
N VAL A 374 23.06 -27.88 22.94
CA VAL A 374 23.71 -27.51 21.68
C VAL A 374 23.09 -26.21 21.21
N THR A 375 23.92 -25.18 21.06
CA THR A 375 23.54 -23.92 20.43
C THR A 375 24.01 -23.91 18.99
N SER A 376 23.06 -23.83 18.06
CA SER A 376 23.32 -23.60 16.65
C SER A 376 23.15 -22.12 16.34
N TYR A 377 24.20 -21.48 15.83
CA TYR A 377 24.16 -20.08 15.44
C TYR A 377 23.64 -19.96 14.01
N VAL A 378 22.52 -19.27 13.84
CA VAL A 378 21.99 -18.89 12.52
C VAL A 378 22.76 -17.66 12.08
N THR A 379 23.79 -17.86 11.24
CA THR A 379 24.61 -16.77 10.71
C THR A 379 24.77 -16.95 9.21
N GLY A 380 24.68 -15.85 8.45
CA GLY A 380 24.76 -15.89 6.99
C GLY A 380 23.61 -16.64 6.29
N THR A 381 22.56 -17.03 7.00
CA THR A 381 21.38 -17.67 6.41
C THR A 381 20.53 -16.63 5.69
N THR A 382 20.17 -16.92 4.45
CA THR A 382 19.30 -16.05 3.64
C THR A 382 18.09 -16.82 3.14
N ALA A 383 16.98 -16.10 2.95
CA ALA A 383 15.81 -16.59 2.25
C ALA A 383 15.62 -15.76 0.97
N ASP A 384 15.76 -16.40 -0.18
CA ASP A 384 15.40 -15.83 -1.48
C ASP A 384 13.88 -15.82 -1.60
N VAL A 385 13.32 -14.63 -1.81
CA VAL A 385 11.87 -14.38 -1.98
C VAL A 385 11.54 -13.81 -3.36
N SER A 386 12.46 -13.92 -4.33
CA SER A 386 12.29 -13.39 -5.69
C SER A 386 11.22 -14.11 -6.50
N GLY A 387 10.99 -15.41 -6.25
CA GLY A 387 10.06 -16.23 -7.00
C GLY A 387 8.80 -16.62 -6.22
N GLU A 388 8.00 -17.50 -6.82
CA GLU A 388 6.78 -18.05 -6.20
C GLU A 388 7.03 -18.96 -4.98
N GLN A 389 8.28 -19.41 -4.80
CA GLN A 389 8.70 -20.25 -3.67
C GLN A 389 9.86 -19.61 -2.95
N VAL A 390 9.76 -19.56 -1.62
CA VAL A 390 10.87 -19.15 -0.75
C VAL A 390 11.95 -20.24 -0.74
N LYS A 391 13.21 -19.87 -0.97
CA LYS A 391 14.36 -20.78 -0.89
C LYS A 391 15.29 -20.34 0.23
N ILE A 392 15.45 -21.17 1.26
CA ILE A 392 16.39 -20.91 2.35
C ILE A 392 17.76 -21.49 2.02
N LYS A 393 18.79 -20.65 2.15
CA LYS A 393 20.19 -21.04 2.07
C LYS A 393 20.81 -20.94 3.46
N PHE A 394 21.16 -22.10 4.02
CA PHE A 394 21.98 -22.19 5.23
C PHE A 394 23.46 -22.01 4.88
N ASN A 395 24.25 -21.46 5.81
CA ASN A 395 25.69 -21.22 5.65
C ASN A 395 26.54 -22.39 6.15
#